data_AF-A0A957WQ95-F1
#
_entry.id   AF-A0A957WQ95-F1
#
_cell.length_a   1.000
_cell.length_b   1.000
_cell.length_c   1.000
_cell.angle_alpha   90.00
_cell.angle_beta   90.00
_cell.angle_gamma   90.00
#
_symmetry.space_group_name_H-M   'P 1'
#
loop_
_entity.id
_entity.type
_entity.pdbx_description
1 polymer ?
#
loop_
_entity_poly.entity_id
_entity_poly.type
_entity_poly.pdbx_seq_one_letter_code
_entity_poly.pdbx_strand_id
1 'polypeptide(L)'
;MRFKADMAVYDKTGQLALVVEAKNKLGTSSNWATKMRRNILAHGLMPNTPFFLLALPDRFYLWKDAGIVPELVPPNYEIDPRPFLQSYYDGPEISLNSLAGESFELVISSWLSKLLQTDILPPELQEQGWLIETGLFEVIKLGHLAAQVAV
;
A
#
# COMPACT_ATOMS: atom_id res chain seq x y z
N MET A 1 -20.86 -9.96 1.03
CA MET A 1 -20.16 -8.96 0.19
C MET A 1 -18.70 -9.40 0.15
N ARG A 2 -18.14 -9.73 -1.02
CA ARG A 2 -16.72 -10.08 -1.19
C ARG A 2 -15.94 -8.76 -1.23
N PHE A 3 -15.06 -8.52 -0.28
CA PHE A 3 -14.06 -7.46 -0.38
C PHE A 3 -13.00 -7.95 -1.36
N LYS A 4 -12.77 -7.16 -2.40
CA LYS A 4 -11.62 -7.29 -3.27
C LYS A 4 -10.57 -6.36 -2.70
N ALA A 5 -9.35 -6.84 -2.54
CA ALA A 5 -8.25 -5.91 -2.37
C ALA A 5 -8.17 -5.05 -3.63
N ASP A 6 -7.96 -3.74 -3.46
CA ASP A 6 -7.83 -2.82 -4.60
C ASP A 6 -6.68 -3.28 -5.50
N MET A 7 -5.57 -3.72 -4.89
CA MET A 7 -4.35 -4.13 -5.57
C MET A 7 -3.66 -5.31 -4.86
N ALA A 8 -3.10 -6.22 -5.66
CA ALA A 8 -2.18 -7.25 -5.20
C ALA A 8 -0.88 -7.17 -6.00
N VAL A 9 0.24 -7.30 -5.32
CA VAL A 9 1.57 -7.33 -5.92
C VAL A 9 2.16 -8.70 -5.70
N TYR A 10 2.61 -9.30 -6.78
CA TYR A 10 3.30 -10.57 -6.79
C TYR A 10 4.77 -10.33 -7.09
N ASP A 11 5.64 -11.10 -6.44
CA ASP A 11 7.08 -11.07 -6.70
C ASP A 11 7.41 -11.61 -8.11
N LYS A 12 8.70 -11.56 -8.47
CA LYS A 12 9.21 -12.07 -9.75
C LYS A 12 8.99 -13.57 -9.98
N THR A 13 8.67 -14.33 -8.92
CA THR A 13 8.36 -15.77 -8.98
C THR A 13 6.85 -16.04 -9.09
N GLY A 14 6.03 -15.00 -9.02
CA GLY A 14 4.57 -15.11 -9.05
C GLY A 14 3.94 -15.40 -7.68
N GLN A 15 4.68 -15.26 -6.58
CA GLN A 15 4.13 -15.40 -5.24
C GLN A 15 3.58 -14.08 -4.71
N LEU A 16 2.45 -14.12 -4.00
CA LEU A 16 1.86 -12.92 -3.42
C LEU A 16 2.79 -12.31 -2.37
N ALA A 17 3.22 -11.09 -2.62
CA ALA A 17 4.19 -10.38 -1.80
C ALA A 17 3.56 -9.25 -0.97
N LEU A 18 2.60 -8.53 -1.57
CA LEU A 18 1.98 -7.37 -0.95
C LEU A 18 0.50 -7.29 -1.35
N VAL A 19 -0.36 -7.04 -0.37
CA VAL A 19 -1.75 -6.63 -0.59
C VAL A 19 -1.88 -5.16 -0.24
N VAL A 20 -2.55 -4.39 -1.10
CA VAL A 20 -2.75 -2.96 -0.89
C VAL A 20 -4.24 -2.63 -0.88
N GLU A 21 -4.64 -1.92 0.17
CA GLU A 21 -5.92 -1.24 0.26
C GLU A 21 -5.66 0.27 0.18
N ALA A 22 -6.26 0.96 -0.77
CA ALA A 22 -6.13 2.40 -0.92
C ALA A 22 -7.42 3.09 -0.47
N LYS A 23 -7.29 4.15 0.32
CA LYS A 23 -8.43 4.96 0.75
C LYS A 23 -8.12 6.43 0.66
N ASN A 24 -9.01 7.19 0.03
CA ASN A 24 -8.94 8.63 0.12
C ASN A 24 -9.56 9.14 1.45
N LYS A 25 -8.77 9.08 2.53
CA LYS A 25 -9.14 9.61 3.85
C LYS A 25 -7.92 10.22 4.52
N LEU A 26 -8.08 11.41 5.09
CA LEU A 26 -7.02 12.14 5.77
C LEU A 26 -7.17 12.09 7.29
N GLY A 27 -6.09 12.42 8.01
CA GLY A 27 -6.09 12.63 9.46
C GLY A 27 -6.37 11.36 10.26
N THR A 28 -6.00 10.20 9.71
CA THR A 28 -6.20 8.92 10.38
C THR A 28 -5.12 8.66 11.43
N SER A 29 -5.42 7.75 12.37
CA SER A 29 -4.47 7.33 13.40
C SER A 29 -4.13 5.84 13.29
N SER A 30 -3.01 5.44 13.89
CA SER A 30 -2.61 4.03 14.04
C SER A 30 -3.72 3.13 14.58
N ASN A 31 -4.46 3.60 15.60
CA ASN A 31 -5.59 2.85 16.18
C ASN A 31 -6.74 2.69 15.20
N TRP A 32 -7.02 3.73 14.40
CA TRP A 32 -8.02 3.63 13.33
C TRP A 32 -7.58 2.58 12.28
N ALA A 33 -6.32 2.62 11.85
CA ALA A 33 -5.77 1.68 10.87
C ALA A 33 -5.76 0.23 11.39
N THR A 34 -5.44 0.05 12.66
CA THR A 34 -5.51 -1.25 13.37
C THR A 34 -6.92 -1.85 13.30
N LYS A 35 -7.94 -1.03 13.64
CA LYS A 35 -9.34 -1.45 13.57
C LYS A 35 -9.78 -1.73 12.13
N MET A 36 -9.32 -0.92 11.18
CA MET A 36 -9.58 -1.09 9.74
C MET A 36 -9.08 -2.46 9.26
N ARG A 37 -7.80 -2.80 9.51
CA ARG A 37 -7.22 -4.09 9.13
C ARG A 37 -7.99 -5.25 9.78
N ARG A 38 -8.26 -5.17 11.09
CA ARG A 38 -9.03 -6.21 11.81
C ARG A 38 -10.40 -6.43 11.17
N ASN A 39 -11.09 -5.37 10.77
CA ASN A 39 -12.40 -5.48 10.12
C ASN A 39 -12.30 -6.16 8.75
N ILE A 40 -11.30 -5.81 7.94
CA ILE A 40 -11.04 -6.49 6.66
C ILE A 40 -10.83 -7.99 6.87
N LEU A 41 -10.00 -8.37 7.85
CA LEU A 41 -9.71 -9.77 8.18
C LEU A 41 -10.94 -10.50 8.74
N ALA A 42 -11.72 -9.86 9.61
CA ALA A 42 -12.89 -10.48 10.25
C ALA A 42 -13.98 -10.86 9.23
N HIS A 43 -13.99 -10.21 8.07
CA HIS A 43 -14.92 -10.56 7.00
C HIS A 43 -14.38 -11.65 6.05
N GLY A 44 -13.15 -12.15 6.27
CA GLY A 44 -12.56 -13.33 5.61
C GLY A 44 -11.95 -13.07 4.25
N LEU A 45 -11.39 -11.86 4.03
CA LEU A 45 -11.24 -11.31 2.67
C LEU A 45 -9.80 -10.96 2.28
N MET A 46 -8.81 -11.29 3.12
CA MET A 46 -7.40 -11.04 2.81
C MET A 46 -6.65 -12.37 2.76
N PRO A 47 -5.90 -12.64 1.67
CA PRO A 47 -5.03 -13.79 1.60
C PRO A 47 -3.84 -13.60 2.56
N ASN A 48 -3.19 -14.68 2.96
CA ASN A 48 -1.96 -14.57 3.72
C ASN A 48 -0.86 -13.95 2.83
N THR A 49 -0.23 -12.89 3.33
CA THR A 49 0.75 -12.09 2.58
C THR A 49 1.85 -11.62 3.52
N PRO A 50 3.12 -11.58 3.06
CA PRO A 50 4.21 -11.00 3.86
C PRO A 50 3.96 -9.53 4.19
N PHE A 51 3.37 -8.77 3.28
CA PHE A 51 3.07 -7.36 3.49
C PHE A 51 1.60 -7.02 3.24
N PHE A 52 1.05 -6.17 4.10
CA PHE A 52 -0.22 -5.48 3.88
C PHE A 52 -0.03 -3.97 4.05
N LEU A 53 -0.39 -3.20 3.02
CA LEU A 53 -0.31 -1.75 3.00
C LEU A 53 -1.72 -1.15 2.97
N LEU A 54 -2.04 -0.33 3.97
CA LEU A 54 -3.15 0.60 3.91
C LEU A 54 -2.62 1.96 3.47
N ALA A 55 -2.85 2.31 2.21
CA ALA A 55 -2.39 3.55 1.61
C ALA A 55 -3.46 4.64 1.75
N LEU A 56 -3.09 5.78 2.34
CA LEU A 56 -3.90 7.01 2.38
C LEU A 56 -3.05 8.20 1.91
N PRO A 57 -3.65 9.32 1.49
CA PRO A 57 -2.89 10.42 0.88
C PRO A 57 -1.92 11.13 1.84
N ASP A 58 -2.14 11.04 3.15
CA ASP A 58 -1.28 11.64 4.17
C ASP A 58 -0.61 10.61 5.10
N ARG A 59 -0.92 9.32 4.94
CA ARG A 59 -0.30 8.27 5.74
C ARG A 59 -0.38 6.90 5.09
N PHE A 60 0.74 6.19 5.09
CA PHE A 60 0.78 4.77 4.80
C PHE A 60 0.95 4.00 6.10
N TYR A 61 0.19 2.92 6.25
CA TYR A 61 0.34 1.96 7.34
C TYR A 61 0.75 0.61 6.76
N LEU A 62 1.91 0.11 7.16
CA LEU A 62 2.45 -1.15 6.68
C LEU A 62 2.48 -2.19 7.80
N TRP A 63 1.90 -3.34 7.53
CA TRP A 63 2.07 -4.55 8.33
C TRP A 63 3.03 -5.49 7.60
N LYS A 64 3.94 -6.09 8.37
CA LYS A 64 4.88 -7.11 7.93
C LYS A 64 4.64 -8.38 8.75
N ASP A 65 4.42 -9.49 8.07
CA ASP A 65 4.25 -10.84 8.64
C ASP A 65 3.19 -10.92 9.76
N ALA A 66 2.16 -10.07 9.69
CA ALA A 66 1.14 -9.93 10.73
C ALA A 66 0.02 -11.00 10.66
N GLY A 67 0.14 -11.97 9.75
CA GLY A 67 -0.84 -13.05 9.53
C GLY A 67 -2.22 -12.57 9.09
N ILE A 68 -3.21 -13.47 9.19
CA ILE A 68 -4.61 -13.23 8.77
C ILE A 68 -5.62 -13.33 9.92
N VAL A 69 -5.15 -13.51 11.15
CA VAL A 69 -6.03 -13.58 12.32
C VAL A 69 -6.62 -12.19 12.59
N PRO A 70 -7.94 -12.04 12.79
CA PRO A 70 -8.61 -10.76 12.99
C PRO A 70 -8.39 -10.18 14.40
N GLU A 71 -7.13 -9.94 14.74
CA GLU A 71 -6.67 -9.32 15.99
C GLU A 71 -6.34 -7.83 15.78
N LEU A 72 -6.36 -7.08 16.90
CA LEU A 72 -5.96 -5.68 16.92
C LEU A 72 -4.43 -5.57 16.93
N VAL A 73 -3.81 -5.81 15.78
CA VAL A 73 -2.36 -5.68 15.58
C VAL A 73 -2.06 -4.30 14.97
N PRO A 74 -1.27 -3.44 15.63
CA PRO A 74 -0.86 -2.16 15.06
C PRO A 74 0.08 -2.34 13.86
N PRO A 75 0.16 -1.34 12.96
CA PRO A 75 1.11 -1.37 11.85
C PRO A 75 2.54 -1.36 12.37
N ASN A 76 3.44 -2.05 11.66
CA ASN A 76 4.87 -2.05 11.97
C ASN A 76 5.52 -0.72 11.59
N TYR A 77 4.99 -0.05 10.55
CA TYR A 77 5.52 1.20 10.04
C TYR A 77 4.39 2.19 9.70
N GLU A 78 4.63 3.46 10.02
CA GLU A 78 3.82 4.60 9.58
C GLU A 78 4.71 5.50 8.72
N ILE A 79 4.30 5.78 7.49
CA ILE A 79 5.09 6.54 6.53
C ILE A 79 4.27 7.75 6.07
N ASP A 80 4.92 8.90 5.97
CA ASP A 80 4.37 10.06 5.27
C ASP A 80 4.62 9.89 3.76
N PRO A 81 3.57 9.68 2.94
CA PRO A 81 3.76 9.42 1.52
C PRO A 81 3.92 10.69 0.68
N ARG A 82 3.67 11.88 1.27
CA ARG A 82 3.68 13.16 0.55
C ARG A 82 5.00 13.45 -0.17
N PRO A 83 6.19 13.21 0.43
CA PRO A 83 7.47 13.52 -0.22
C PRO A 83 7.68 12.79 -1.56
N PHE A 84 7.11 11.59 -1.74
CA PHE A 84 7.34 10.78 -2.93
C PHE A 84 6.10 10.59 -3.81
N LEU A 85 4.89 10.73 -3.28
CA LEU A 85 3.67 10.71 -4.09
C LEU A 85 3.43 12.02 -4.84
N GLN A 86 4.08 13.12 -4.45
CA GLN A 86 3.87 14.42 -5.08
C GLN A 86 4.03 14.38 -6.61
N SER A 87 5.01 13.62 -7.09
CA SER A 87 5.31 13.46 -8.52
C SER A 87 4.24 12.70 -9.32
N TYR A 88 3.30 12.04 -8.64
CA TYR A 88 2.21 11.27 -9.24
C TYR A 88 0.87 12.02 -9.21
N TYR A 89 0.80 13.21 -8.62
CA TYR A 89 -0.38 14.07 -8.71
C TYR A 89 -0.29 14.95 -9.95
N ASP A 90 -1.35 14.95 -10.77
CA ASP A 90 -1.41 15.75 -12.00
C ASP A 90 -1.58 17.25 -11.69
N GLY A 91 -0.47 17.96 -11.57
CA GLY A 91 -0.42 19.42 -11.61
C GLY A 91 -0.51 20.14 -10.26
N PRO A 92 -0.17 21.45 -10.24
CA PRO A 92 0.05 22.23 -9.02
C PRO A 92 -1.22 22.53 -8.19
N GLU A 93 -2.42 22.21 -8.68
CA GLU A 93 -3.71 22.57 -8.04
C GLU A 93 -4.57 21.38 -7.61
N ILE A 94 -4.17 20.13 -7.87
CA ILE A 94 -4.90 18.99 -7.31
C ILE A 94 -4.55 18.85 -5.83
N SER A 95 -5.34 19.51 -5.00
CA SER A 95 -5.27 19.34 -3.56
C SER A 95 -5.60 17.88 -3.21
N LEU A 96 -4.92 17.30 -2.23
CA LEU A 96 -5.23 15.99 -1.66
C LEU A 96 -6.73 15.85 -1.26
N ASN A 97 -7.44 16.98 -1.12
CA ASN A 97 -8.85 17.05 -0.77
C ASN A 97 -9.82 16.93 -1.97
N SER A 98 -9.37 17.04 -3.22
CA SER A 98 -10.24 17.07 -4.42
C SER A 98 -10.18 15.82 -5.29
N LEU A 99 -9.33 14.85 -4.95
CA LEU A 99 -9.28 13.57 -5.65
C LEU A 99 -10.53 12.76 -5.32
N ALA A 100 -11.29 12.29 -6.31
CA ALA A 100 -12.28 11.25 -6.06
C ALA A 100 -11.56 9.97 -5.57
N GLY A 101 -12.23 9.07 -4.84
CA GLY A 101 -11.61 7.84 -4.31
C GLY A 101 -10.86 7.03 -5.39
N GLU A 102 -11.44 6.94 -6.60
CA GLU A 102 -10.86 6.26 -7.77
C GLU A 102 -9.57 6.91 -8.28
N SER A 103 -9.37 8.21 -8.05
CA SER A 103 -8.16 8.91 -8.47
C SER A 103 -6.96 8.57 -7.57
N PHE A 104 -7.17 8.26 -6.29
CA PHE A 104 -6.07 7.91 -5.39
C PHE A 104 -5.58 6.47 -5.62
N GLU A 105 -6.48 5.54 -5.91
CA GLU A 105 -6.10 4.18 -6.34
C GLU A 105 -5.19 4.22 -7.57
N LEU A 106 -5.49 5.08 -8.56
CA LEU A 106 -4.67 5.27 -9.75
C LEU A 106 -3.26 5.78 -9.40
N VAL A 107 -3.15 6.75 -8.49
CA VAL A 107 -1.86 7.27 -8.00
C VAL A 107 -1.02 6.15 -7.38
N ILE A 108 -1.63 5.35 -6.49
CA ILE A 108 -0.94 4.22 -5.84
C ILE A 108 -0.53 3.15 -6.86
N SER A 109 -1.41 2.82 -7.79
CA SER A 109 -1.09 1.84 -8.85
C SER A 109 0.06 2.31 -9.75
N SER A 110 0.14 3.61 -10.05
CA SER A 110 1.19 4.20 -10.87
C SER A 110 2.53 4.21 -10.15
N TRP A 111 2.52 4.59 -8.86
CA TRP A 111 3.70 4.53 -8.00
C TRP A 111 4.23 3.10 -7.85
N LEU A 112 3.37 2.13 -7.53
CA LEU A 112 3.75 0.72 -7.45
C LEU A 112 4.28 0.22 -8.78
N SER A 113 3.61 0.50 -9.90
CA SER A 113 4.06 0.07 -11.22
C SER A 113 5.49 0.55 -11.53
N LYS A 114 5.83 1.79 -11.14
CA LYS A 114 7.17 2.32 -11.31
C LYS A 114 8.20 1.63 -10.41
N LEU A 115 7.86 1.33 -9.16
CA LEU A 115 8.70 0.52 -8.27
C LEU A 115 8.96 -0.88 -8.85
N LEU A 116 7.93 -1.54 -9.38
CA LEU A 116 8.04 -2.89 -9.93
C LEU A 116 8.91 -2.96 -11.18
N GLN A 117 8.97 -1.90 -11.98
CA GLN A 117 9.79 -1.83 -13.21
C GLN A 117 11.25 -1.41 -12.95
N THR A 118 11.62 -1.20 -11.70
CA THR A 118 12.91 -0.61 -11.33
C THR A 118 13.75 -1.62 -10.55
N ASP A 119 15.00 -1.83 -10.98
CA ASP A 119 15.96 -2.70 -10.28
C ASP A 119 16.69 -2.00 -9.12
N ILE A 120 16.84 -0.68 -9.21
CA ILE A 120 17.55 0.16 -8.25
C ILE A 120 16.66 1.33 -7.88
N LEU A 121 16.29 1.46 -6.61
CA LEU A 121 15.44 2.55 -6.13
C LEU A 121 15.98 3.92 -6.58
N PRO A 122 15.12 4.82 -7.09
CA PRO A 122 15.49 6.21 -7.35
C PRO A 122 16.01 6.89 -6.07
N PRO A 123 16.99 7.83 -6.17
CA PRO A 123 17.55 8.50 -5.00
C PRO A 123 16.49 9.11 -4.07
N GLU A 124 15.43 9.70 -4.63
CA GLU A 124 14.36 10.35 -3.86
C GLU A 124 13.62 9.35 -2.96
N LEU A 125 13.52 8.09 -3.38
CA LEU A 125 12.92 7.00 -2.63
C LEU A 125 13.92 6.30 -1.69
N GLN A 126 15.20 6.28 -2.04
CA GLN A 126 16.26 5.80 -1.15
C GLN A 126 16.37 6.70 0.09
N GLU A 127 16.25 8.02 -0.08
CA GLU A 127 16.28 9.01 1.02
C GLU A 127 15.16 8.77 2.05
N GLN A 128 14.05 8.15 1.66
CA GLN A 128 12.96 7.81 2.59
C GLN A 128 13.27 6.59 3.46
N GLY A 129 14.25 5.75 3.10
CA GLY A 129 14.77 4.60 3.86
C GLY A 129 13.82 3.39 4.01
N TRP A 130 12.53 3.63 4.22
CA TRP A 130 11.57 2.62 4.66
C TRP A 130 11.40 1.44 3.69
N LEU A 131 11.47 1.69 2.38
CA LEU A 131 11.35 0.64 1.36
C LEU A 131 12.49 -0.40 1.45
N ILE A 132 13.67 0.04 1.89
CA ILE A 132 14.85 -0.80 2.10
C ILE A 132 14.80 -1.42 3.50
N GLU A 133 14.55 -0.61 4.53
CA GLU A 133 14.52 -1.05 5.94
C GLU A 133 13.47 -2.14 6.21
N THR A 134 12.31 -2.03 5.57
CA THR A 134 11.25 -3.03 5.69
C THR A 134 11.56 -4.31 4.91
N GLY A 135 12.46 -4.23 3.92
CA GLY A 135 12.71 -5.25 2.91
C GLY A 135 11.63 -5.30 1.80
N LEU A 136 10.67 -4.38 1.79
CA LEU A 136 9.56 -4.41 0.84
C LEU A 136 10.07 -4.32 -0.61
N PHE A 137 10.98 -3.39 -0.90
CA PHE A 137 11.48 -3.21 -2.27
C PHE A 137 12.16 -4.47 -2.82
N GLU A 138 12.97 -5.14 -2.00
CA GLU A 138 13.66 -6.37 -2.42
C GLU A 138 12.70 -7.51 -2.76
N VAL A 139 11.55 -7.57 -2.09
CA VAL A 139 10.53 -8.59 -2.35
C VAL A 139 9.72 -8.26 -3.61
N ILE A 140 9.35 -7.00 -3.83
CA ILE A 140 8.44 -6.64 -4.92
C ILE A 140 9.13 -6.28 -6.23
N LYS A 141 10.40 -5.86 -6.23
CA LYS A 141 11.09 -5.43 -7.45
C LYS A 141 11.03 -6.48 -8.56
N LEU A 142 10.83 -6.03 -9.80
CA LEU A 142 10.61 -6.88 -10.98
C LEU A 142 9.41 -7.84 -10.85
N GLY A 143 8.49 -7.56 -9.93
CA GLY A 143 7.22 -8.26 -9.80
C GLY A 143 6.14 -7.76 -10.75
N HIS A 144 4.89 -8.12 -10.48
CA HIS A 144 3.75 -7.63 -11.25
C HIS A 144 2.57 -7.21 -10.35
N LEU A 145 1.84 -6.21 -10.83
CA LEU A 145 0.65 -5.68 -10.19
C LEU A 145 -0.60 -6.31 -10.80
N ALA A 146 -1.52 -6.77 -9.96
CA ALA A 146 -2.85 -7.19 -10.34
C ALA A 146 -3.89 -6.28 -9.66
N ALA A 147 -4.73 -5.62 -10.47
CA ALA A 147 -5.81 -4.78 -9.97
C ALA A 147 -7.08 -5.61 -9.69
N GLN A 148 -7.84 -5.24 -8.65
CA GLN A 148 -9.15 -5.79 -8.32
C GLN A 148 -9.19 -7.32 -8.19
N VAL A 149 -8.28 -7.87 -7.40
CA VAL A 149 -8.20 -9.32 -7.19
C VAL A 149 -9.39 -9.78 -6.37
N ALA A 150 -10.21 -10.65 -6.95
CA ALA A 150 -11.14 -11.46 -6.19
C ALA A 150 -10.32 -12.48 -5.41
N VAL A 151 -10.24 -12.28 -4.09
CA VAL A 151 -9.69 -13.26 -3.16
C VAL A 151 -10.80 -14.21 -2.75
#